data_AF-A0A946QK34-F1
#
_entry.id   AF-A0A946QK34-F1
#
_cell.length_a   1.000
_cell.length_b   1.000
_cell.length_c   1.000
_cell.angle_alpha   90.00
_cell.angle_beta   90.00
_cell.angle_gamma   90.00
#
_symmetry.space_group_name_H-M   'P 1'
#
loop_
_entity.id
_entity.type
_entity.pdbx_description
1 polymer ?
#
loop_
_entity_poly.entity_id
_entity_poly.type
_entity_poly.pdbx_seq_one_letter_code
_entity_poly.pdbx_strand_id
1 'polypeptide(L)'
;MKKYLLLLPLIALVLTAISCGTPDGGGETITANNFRFLISDEVNAIAEFSSLEVTISKIGVQKSGDDGGWIELEPAVTTVDLVQLQGLNATEIWSGDLDPGQYTKVFIYVDSVSGILKTGQAADVFLPSGKIQISSPFVVTEDVVILDGAPVSFVYDITVIQAGQSGKHVLQPQVGQSGATQSFFEVSEGALSIDVEGLIEAGKTASIYVSYEGDPVQGATVKVEDYELDGLTDAAGMITFVVPDDDEIKIKAKSDELEGELRIDLEREEKLKEKKKDENEDLIVTAVGNIVPGQSATILVTNDAGPVEGAYVDVNDEELANQTGADGKISFTVPADEEVEIKVFAGNSEGELELKLGEDLNLEITGDLTAGQETTLTVTFQGATVEGAIVTVNDDELEDTTDENGQVSFVVPTDADELEVKVEQGNLEGELKIKLASELTGDLIIRVQGALKPGQKTAIRVSLDGSPVQGAKVKVNDEELDDATDEQGRISFVIPDEDEIEIEAKLGDLEGSISIDLEPAGSLEFEIEIDDFEFSPATLTVSVGATVTWTNMDGVAHTVTADDQTFDSGNMSDGATFSYTFTIAGQFDYICKIHPSMQGEITVE
;
A
#
# COMPACT_ATOMS: atom_id res chain seq x y z
N MET A 1 33.18 -59.28 -14.06
CA MET A 1 31.75 -59.22 -14.43
C MET A 1 31.04 -58.39 -13.37
N LYS A 2 29.97 -57.70 -13.77
CA LYS A 2 29.15 -56.70 -13.05
C LYS A 2 29.70 -55.26 -13.04
N LYS A 3 29.28 -54.52 -14.09
CA LYS A 3 29.10 -53.07 -14.12
C LYS A 3 27.92 -52.72 -13.21
N TYR A 4 28.08 -51.71 -12.35
CA TYR A 4 26.94 -51.03 -11.72
C TYR A 4 26.50 -49.87 -12.62
N LEU A 5 25.20 -49.85 -12.84
CA LEU A 5 24.42 -48.90 -13.64
C LEU A 5 24.10 -47.70 -12.74
N LEU A 6 24.64 -46.52 -13.06
CA LEU A 6 24.21 -45.26 -12.46
C LEU A 6 23.00 -44.76 -13.26
N LEU A 7 21.86 -44.64 -12.59
CA LEU A 7 20.71 -43.87 -13.06
C LEU A 7 21.02 -42.38 -12.84
N LEU A 8 21.07 -41.62 -13.94
CA LEU A 8 20.95 -40.16 -13.93
C LEU A 8 19.47 -39.80 -14.12
N PRO A 9 18.91 -38.81 -13.41
CA PRO A 9 17.62 -38.25 -13.79
C PRO A 9 17.80 -37.40 -15.05
N LEU A 10 16.96 -37.71 -16.03
CA LEU A 10 16.82 -37.02 -17.31
C LEU A 10 16.01 -35.75 -17.07
N ILE A 11 16.63 -34.58 -16.96
CA ILE A 11 15.91 -33.30 -17.02
C ILE A 11 15.73 -32.96 -18.50
N ALA A 12 14.46 -32.91 -18.92
CA ALA A 12 14.05 -32.66 -20.29
C ALA A 12 14.34 -31.21 -20.66
N LEU A 13 15.27 -31.03 -21.59
CA LEU A 13 15.53 -29.81 -22.33
C LEU A 13 14.32 -29.53 -23.25
N VAL A 14 13.41 -28.64 -22.84
CA VAL A 14 12.42 -28.08 -23.76
C VAL A 14 13.08 -26.92 -24.50
N LEU A 15 13.62 -27.24 -25.67
CA LEU A 15 14.11 -26.29 -26.65
C LEU A 15 12.90 -25.69 -27.38
N THR A 16 12.46 -24.49 -27.03
CA THR A 16 11.61 -23.71 -27.93
C THR A 16 12.50 -22.90 -28.87
N ALA A 17 12.47 -23.30 -30.14
CA ALA A 17 13.17 -22.66 -31.22
C ALA A 17 12.66 -21.21 -31.41
N ILE A 18 13.59 -20.26 -31.47
CA ILE A 18 13.36 -18.93 -32.02
C ILE A 18 13.09 -19.12 -33.51
N SER A 19 11.81 -19.18 -33.87
CA SER A 19 11.37 -19.01 -35.24
C SER A 19 11.43 -17.50 -35.54
N CYS A 20 12.42 -17.11 -36.35
CA CYS A 20 12.45 -15.81 -37.01
C CYS A 20 11.18 -15.68 -37.88
N GLY A 21 10.19 -14.96 -37.35
CA GLY A 21 8.97 -14.55 -38.03
C GLY A 21 8.88 -13.03 -37.97
N THR A 22 8.53 -12.41 -39.08
CA THR A 22 8.35 -10.97 -39.26
C THR A 22 7.44 -10.33 -38.18
N PRO A 23 7.68 -9.07 -37.80
CA PRO A 23 6.96 -8.42 -36.71
C PRO A 23 5.49 -8.22 -37.10
N ASP A 24 4.60 -8.83 -36.32
CA ASP A 24 3.18 -8.48 -36.30
C ASP A 24 2.87 -7.94 -34.91
N GLY A 25 2.23 -6.76 -34.87
CA GLY A 25 2.08 -5.95 -33.66
C GLY A 25 1.12 -6.59 -32.67
N GLY A 26 1.66 -6.98 -31.51
CA GLY A 26 0.92 -7.40 -30.34
C GLY A 26 1.88 -7.44 -29.16
N GLY A 27 1.99 -6.33 -28.45
CA GLY A 27 2.73 -6.30 -27.19
C GLY A 27 1.97 -7.12 -26.16
N GLU A 28 2.54 -8.26 -25.75
CA GLU A 28 2.18 -8.86 -24.47
C GLU A 28 2.66 -7.88 -23.39
N THR A 29 1.73 -7.24 -22.70
CA THR A 29 1.98 -6.47 -21.49
C THR A 29 2.42 -7.45 -20.40
N ILE A 30 3.70 -7.39 -20.02
CA ILE A 30 4.16 -7.98 -18.76
C ILE A 30 3.70 -7.02 -17.66
N THR A 31 2.66 -7.38 -16.91
CA THR A 31 2.28 -6.67 -15.68
C THR A 31 3.38 -6.90 -14.64
N ALA A 32 4.10 -5.83 -14.27
CA ALA A 32 5.05 -5.85 -13.17
C ALA A 32 4.29 -5.67 -11.85
N ASN A 33 4.68 -6.42 -10.80
CA ASN A 33 4.11 -6.31 -9.46
C ASN A 33 4.30 -4.88 -8.92
N ASN A 34 3.34 -4.34 -8.14
CA ASN A 34 3.44 -3.00 -7.57
C ASN A 34 4.06 -2.92 -6.15
N PHE A 35 4.26 -4.03 -5.45
CA PHE A 35 4.84 -4.08 -4.11
C PHE A 35 5.83 -5.23 -3.90
N ARG A 36 6.84 -5.00 -3.07
CA ARG A 36 7.79 -6.01 -2.61
C ARG A 36 8.21 -5.80 -1.15
N PHE A 37 8.49 -6.90 -0.46
CA PHE A 37 8.80 -6.94 0.97
C PHE A 37 10.17 -7.59 1.17
N LEU A 38 11.08 -6.86 1.81
CA LEU A 38 12.46 -7.26 2.02
C LEU A 38 12.80 -7.36 3.51
N ILE A 39 13.77 -8.22 3.85
CA ILE A 39 14.32 -8.36 5.21
C ILE A 39 15.76 -7.84 5.23
N SER A 40 16.12 -7.07 6.26
CA SER A 40 17.48 -6.61 6.57
C SER A 40 17.83 -6.81 8.06
N ASP A 41 19.10 -6.59 8.42
CA ASP A 41 19.61 -6.54 9.79
C ASP A 41 20.48 -5.30 10.06
N GLU A 42 20.09 -4.48 11.03
CA GLU A 42 20.95 -3.43 11.56
C GLU A 42 22.14 -4.04 12.34
N VAL A 43 23.35 -3.55 12.05
CA VAL A 43 24.61 -4.07 12.62
C VAL A 43 24.71 -3.79 14.12
N ASN A 44 24.23 -4.73 14.94
CA ASN A 44 24.34 -4.68 16.40
C ASN A 44 25.15 -5.85 16.96
N ALA A 45 24.50 -6.79 17.66
CA ALA A 45 25.16 -7.91 18.35
C ALA A 45 25.30 -9.15 17.45
N ILE A 46 25.50 -8.95 16.15
CA ILE A 46 25.55 -10.03 15.15
C ILE A 46 26.98 -10.48 14.81
N ALA A 47 27.99 -9.67 15.12
CA ALA A 47 29.38 -9.91 14.73
C ALA A 47 30.02 -11.21 15.27
N GLU A 48 29.43 -11.83 16.30
CA GLU A 48 29.89 -13.10 16.88
C GLU A 48 29.31 -14.35 16.20
N PHE A 49 28.29 -14.19 15.35
CA PHE A 49 27.66 -15.27 14.61
C PHE A 49 28.44 -15.58 13.33
N SER A 50 28.54 -16.86 12.99
CA SER A 50 28.94 -17.35 11.67
C SER A 50 27.74 -17.59 10.77
N SER A 51 26.56 -17.88 11.35
CA SER A 51 25.27 -17.89 10.66
C SER A 51 24.16 -17.59 11.66
N LEU A 52 23.09 -16.96 11.20
CA LEU A 52 21.90 -16.66 11.98
C LEU A 52 20.67 -16.77 11.08
N GLU A 53 20.14 -17.97 10.98
CA GLU A 53 18.98 -18.29 10.14
C GLU A 53 17.68 -17.93 10.86
N VAL A 54 16.81 -17.18 10.19
CA VAL A 54 15.48 -16.81 10.66
C VAL A 54 14.45 -17.38 9.69
N THR A 55 13.54 -18.20 10.20
CA THR A 55 12.46 -18.81 9.41
C THR A 55 11.17 -18.01 9.57
N ILE A 56 10.70 -17.43 8.48
CA ILE A 56 9.50 -16.59 8.39
C ILE A 56 8.38 -17.37 7.69
N SER A 57 7.24 -17.49 8.35
CA SER A 57 6.09 -18.27 7.85
C SER A 57 4.96 -17.43 7.26
N LYS A 58 4.90 -16.14 7.62
CA LYS A 58 3.85 -15.25 7.16
C LYS A 58 4.26 -13.78 7.31
N ILE A 59 3.82 -12.95 6.37
CA ILE A 59 3.94 -11.50 6.42
C ILE A 59 2.50 -10.94 6.47
N GLY A 60 2.33 -9.73 6.99
CA GLY A 60 1.06 -9.02 6.81
C GLY A 60 1.23 -7.52 6.77
N VAL A 61 0.36 -6.88 6.00
CA VAL A 61 0.27 -5.42 5.86
C VAL A 61 -1.15 -4.96 6.21
N GLN A 62 -1.29 -3.80 6.85
CA GLN A 62 -2.59 -3.27 7.26
C GLN A 62 -2.90 -1.97 6.50
N LYS A 63 -3.99 -1.97 5.73
CA LYS A 63 -4.51 -0.76 5.06
C LYS A 63 -5.02 0.25 6.09
N SER A 64 -4.87 1.54 5.83
CA SER A 64 -5.36 2.63 6.68
C SER A 64 -6.90 2.68 6.69
N GLY A 65 -7.50 3.16 7.78
CA GLY A 65 -8.96 3.27 7.96
C GLY A 65 -9.53 2.33 9.03
N ASP A 66 -10.72 2.64 9.54
CA ASP A 66 -11.38 1.91 10.63
C ASP A 66 -11.79 0.47 10.24
N ASP A 67 -11.99 0.21 8.94
CA ASP A 67 -12.25 -1.11 8.34
C ASP A 67 -10.99 -1.76 7.73
N GLY A 68 -9.80 -1.19 7.96
CA GLY A 68 -8.53 -1.61 7.39
C GLY A 68 -8.10 -3.01 7.87
N GLY A 69 -8.53 -4.04 7.15
CA GLY A 69 -8.17 -5.44 7.40
C GLY A 69 -6.68 -5.72 7.22
N TRP A 70 -6.20 -6.78 7.86
CA TRP A 70 -4.88 -7.33 7.56
C TRP A 70 -4.92 -8.06 6.22
N ILE A 71 -4.02 -7.70 5.33
CA ILE A 71 -3.70 -8.48 4.14
C ILE A 71 -2.54 -9.40 4.55
N GLU A 72 -2.78 -10.70 4.57
CA GLU A 72 -1.75 -11.70 4.87
C GLU A 72 -1.08 -12.17 3.59
N LEU A 73 0.25 -12.24 3.61
CA LEU A 73 1.09 -12.57 2.47
C LEU A 73 1.95 -13.80 2.81
N GLU A 74 2.03 -14.75 1.89
CA GLU A 74 2.85 -15.97 2.04
C GLU A 74 4.24 -15.72 1.45
N PRO A 75 5.32 -15.71 2.27
CA PRO A 75 6.66 -15.43 1.77
C PRO A 75 7.13 -16.49 0.75
N ALA A 76 7.70 -16.01 -0.36
CA ALA A 76 8.36 -16.85 -1.36
C ALA A 76 9.70 -17.42 -0.84
N VAL A 77 10.44 -16.62 -0.06
CA VAL A 77 11.66 -17.04 0.65
C VAL A 77 11.33 -17.12 2.14
N THR A 78 11.42 -18.32 2.70
CA THR A 78 10.95 -18.60 4.07
C THR A 78 12.07 -18.63 5.10
N THR A 79 13.34 -18.67 4.69
CA THR A 79 14.49 -18.65 5.60
C THR A 79 15.50 -17.65 5.08
N VAL A 80 16.03 -16.80 5.96
CA VAL A 80 17.07 -15.82 5.63
C VAL A 80 18.19 -15.89 6.66
N ASP A 81 19.45 -15.75 6.22
CA ASP A 81 20.60 -15.65 7.13
C ASP A 81 20.97 -14.19 7.37
N LEU A 82 20.66 -13.67 8.56
CA LEU A 82 20.89 -12.27 8.91
C LEU A 82 22.36 -11.87 8.89
N VAL A 83 23.29 -12.84 9.02
CA VAL A 83 24.73 -12.52 8.91
C VAL A 83 25.05 -11.94 7.53
N GLN A 84 24.28 -12.28 6.49
CA GLN A 84 24.45 -11.80 5.12
C GLN A 84 23.69 -10.48 4.85
N LEU A 85 22.75 -10.11 5.73
CA LEU A 85 21.81 -9.00 5.53
C LEU A 85 22.14 -7.78 6.40
N GLN A 86 23.42 -7.65 6.77
CA GLN A 86 23.89 -6.58 7.63
C GLN A 86 23.91 -5.22 6.91
N GLY A 87 23.46 -4.18 7.61
CA GLY A 87 23.48 -2.81 7.12
C GLY A 87 22.42 -2.60 6.03
N LEU A 88 22.86 -2.15 4.84
CA LEU A 88 21.93 -1.94 3.73
C LEU A 88 21.56 -3.24 3.00
N ASN A 89 22.22 -4.37 3.26
CA ASN A 89 21.91 -5.61 2.56
C ASN A 89 20.50 -6.12 2.94
N ALA A 90 19.67 -6.43 1.95
CA ALA A 90 18.32 -6.93 2.17
C ALA A 90 17.93 -8.01 1.15
N THR A 91 17.12 -8.98 1.57
CA THR A 91 16.60 -10.03 0.67
C THR A 91 15.11 -9.86 0.47
N GLU A 92 14.64 -9.87 -0.78
CA GLU A 92 13.21 -9.98 -1.07
C GLU A 92 12.69 -11.34 -0.59
N ILE A 93 11.67 -11.29 0.27
CA ILE A 93 10.96 -12.49 0.72
C ILE A 93 9.55 -12.59 0.15
N TRP A 94 9.04 -11.52 -0.47
CA TRP A 94 7.74 -11.51 -1.15
C TRP A 94 7.65 -10.38 -2.18
N SER A 95 6.97 -10.62 -3.29
CA SER A 95 6.52 -9.59 -4.24
C SER A 95 5.17 -9.94 -4.84
N GLY A 96 4.39 -8.93 -5.19
CA GLY A 96 3.03 -9.08 -5.71
C GLY A 96 2.27 -7.76 -5.74
N ASP A 97 1.01 -7.84 -6.15
CA ASP A 97 0.14 -6.67 -6.22
C ASP A 97 -0.62 -6.45 -4.90
N LEU A 98 -0.60 -5.21 -4.44
CA LEU A 98 -1.45 -4.71 -3.37
C LEU A 98 -2.38 -3.64 -3.91
N ASP A 99 -3.59 -3.55 -3.35
CA ASP A 99 -4.51 -2.47 -3.70
C ASP A 99 -3.85 -1.12 -3.40
N PRO A 100 -3.89 -0.16 -4.33
CA PRO A 100 -3.41 1.19 -4.08
C PRO A 100 -4.04 1.81 -2.82
N GLY A 101 -3.28 2.64 -2.14
CA GLY A 101 -3.70 3.34 -0.93
C GLY A 101 -2.67 3.32 0.20
N GLN A 102 -3.07 3.87 1.33
CA GLN A 102 -2.21 4.01 2.51
C GLN A 102 -2.23 2.74 3.37
N TYR A 103 -1.07 2.36 3.87
CA TYR A 103 -0.86 1.27 4.82
C TYR A 103 -0.16 1.82 6.07
N THR A 104 -0.44 1.26 7.24
CA THR A 104 -0.02 1.85 8.53
C THR A 104 0.81 0.91 9.41
N LYS A 105 0.68 -0.40 9.21
CA LYS A 105 1.37 -1.41 10.02
C LYS A 105 1.77 -2.60 9.19
N VAL A 106 2.84 -3.25 9.61
CA VAL A 106 3.31 -4.50 9.04
C VAL A 106 3.69 -5.49 10.14
N PHE A 107 3.58 -6.78 9.87
CA PHE A 107 4.10 -7.83 10.74
C PHE A 107 4.82 -8.92 9.96
N ILE A 108 5.69 -9.64 10.66
CA ILE A 108 6.18 -10.97 10.25
C ILE A 108 5.86 -11.99 11.35
N TYR A 109 5.61 -13.24 10.96
CA TYR A 109 5.61 -14.39 11.85
C TYR A 109 6.92 -15.15 11.68
N VAL A 110 7.66 -15.30 12.78
CA VAL A 110 8.90 -16.06 12.86
C VAL A 110 8.63 -17.39 13.57
N ASP A 111 8.85 -18.48 12.85
CA ASP A 111 8.65 -19.85 13.36
C ASP A 111 9.84 -20.33 14.18
N SER A 112 11.06 -20.02 13.71
CA SER A 112 12.31 -20.42 14.37
C SER A 112 13.46 -19.47 14.06
N VAL A 113 14.42 -19.41 14.98
CA VAL A 113 15.73 -18.77 14.78
C VAL A 113 16.82 -19.77 15.17
N SER A 114 17.83 -19.93 14.31
CA SER A 114 18.95 -20.84 14.50
C SER A 114 20.27 -20.08 14.32
N GLY A 115 20.99 -19.86 15.42
CA GLY A 115 22.27 -19.16 15.42
C GLY A 115 23.45 -20.10 15.63
N ILE A 116 24.52 -19.94 14.84
CA ILE A 116 25.82 -20.58 15.06
C ILE A 116 26.85 -19.47 15.29
N LEU A 117 27.62 -19.55 16.38
CA LEU A 117 28.71 -18.64 16.68
C LEU A 117 29.95 -18.98 15.86
N LYS A 118 30.85 -18.01 15.64
CA LYS A 118 32.18 -18.22 15.00
C LYS A 118 33.06 -19.26 15.71
N THR A 119 32.72 -19.64 16.94
CA THR A 119 33.35 -20.76 17.67
C THR A 119 32.85 -22.14 17.22
N GLY A 120 31.81 -22.20 16.37
CA GLY A 120 31.09 -23.39 15.93
C GLY A 120 30.02 -23.88 16.91
N GLN A 121 29.72 -23.11 17.98
CA GLN A 121 28.69 -23.48 18.97
C GLN A 121 27.33 -22.88 18.58
N ALA A 122 26.26 -23.64 18.80
CA ALA A 122 24.90 -23.11 18.67
C ALA A 122 24.63 -22.04 19.75
N ALA A 123 23.95 -20.97 19.36
CA ALA A 123 23.51 -19.89 20.23
C ALA A 123 21.98 -19.84 20.30
N ASP A 124 21.45 -19.72 21.52
CA ASP A 124 20.02 -19.55 21.75
C ASP A 124 19.63 -18.09 21.51
N VAL A 125 18.82 -17.84 20.48
CA VAL A 125 18.22 -16.54 20.20
C VAL A 125 16.76 -16.55 20.61
N PHE A 126 16.41 -15.70 21.56
CA PHE A 126 15.07 -15.62 22.12
C PHE A 126 14.16 -14.77 21.23
N LEU A 127 13.03 -15.34 20.84
CA LEU A 127 11.92 -14.66 20.19
C LEU A 127 10.87 -14.29 21.26
N PRO A 128 10.64 -12.99 21.54
CA PRO A 128 9.65 -12.57 22.54
C PRO A 128 8.23 -13.02 22.20
N SER A 129 7.91 -13.03 20.90
CA SER A 129 6.67 -13.51 20.31
C SER A 129 6.94 -14.00 18.90
N GLY A 130 6.17 -14.98 18.43
CA GLY A 130 6.22 -15.42 17.03
C GLY A 130 5.78 -14.32 16.06
N LYS A 131 4.81 -13.49 16.45
CA LYS A 131 4.41 -12.30 15.68
C LYS A 131 5.26 -11.10 16.09
N ILE A 132 5.94 -10.47 15.14
CA ILE A 132 6.68 -9.23 15.33
C ILE A 132 6.03 -8.16 14.45
N GLN A 133 5.59 -7.06 15.06
CA GLN A 133 4.79 -6.02 14.39
C GLN A 133 5.42 -4.65 14.60
N ILE A 134 5.40 -3.83 13.56
CA ILE A 134 5.80 -2.42 13.61
C ILE A 134 4.71 -1.52 13.01
N SER A 135 4.72 -0.26 13.44
CA SER A 135 3.91 0.81 12.85
C SER A 135 4.82 1.68 12.01
N SER A 136 4.76 1.50 10.70
CA SER A 136 5.56 2.22 9.72
C SER A 136 4.66 2.49 8.51
N PRO A 137 4.09 3.69 8.38
CA PRO A 137 3.20 4.01 7.27
C PRO A 137 3.92 3.99 5.91
N PHE A 138 3.21 3.58 4.87
CA PHE A 138 3.67 3.63 3.47
C PHE A 138 2.48 3.72 2.52
N VAL A 139 2.72 4.10 1.26
CA VAL A 139 1.71 4.23 0.22
C VAL A 139 2.04 3.26 -0.91
N VAL A 140 1.03 2.52 -1.37
CA VAL A 140 1.10 1.73 -2.62
C VAL A 140 0.37 2.51 -3.70
N THR A 141 0.98 2.67 -4.87
CA THR A 141 0.44 3.40 -6.02
C THR A 141 -0.12 2.45 -7.08
N GLU A 142 -1.00 2.96 -7.94
CA GLU A 142 -1.60 2.22 -9.06
C GLU A 142 -0.64 2.10 -10.25
N ASP A 143 0.27 3.07 -10.39
CA ASP A 143 1.16 3.19 -11.55
C ASP A 143 2.49 2.47 -11.37
N VAL A 144 2.63 1.33 -12.04
CA VAL A 144 3.91 0.91 -12.63
C VAL A 144 3.90 1.36 -14.09
N VAL A 145 3.98 2.69 -14.32
CA VAL A 145 4.12 3.22 -15.68
C VAL A 145 5.60 3.12 -16.07
N ILE A 146 5.81 2.39 -17.16
CA ILE A 146 7.11 2.04 -17.74
C ILE A 146 7.76 3.31 -18.29
N LEU A 147 8.34 4.14 -17.43
CA LEU A 147 9.52 4.95 -17.75
C LEU A 147 10.48 5.15 -16.56
N ASP A 148 10.12 4.81 -15.31
CA ASP A 148 11.07 4.58 -14.19
C ASP A 148 10.56 3.56 -13.13
N GLY A 149 9.51 2.80 -13.45
CA GLY A 149 8.67 2.04 -12.51
C GLY A 149 9.31 0.82 -11.81
N ALA A 150 9.85 1.03 -10.61
CA ALA A 150 10.11 -0.04 -9.65
C ALA A 150 8.93 -0.19 -8.66
N PRO A 151 8.58 -1.43 -8.25
CA PRO A 151 7.61 -1.66 -7.17
C PRO A 151 7.98 -0.92 -5.89
N VAL A 152 6.97 -0.53 -5.12
CA VAL A 152 7.16 -0.02 -3.75
C VAL A 152 7.85 -1.10 -2.93
N SER A 153 9.05 -0.78 -2.43
CA SER A 153 9.90 -1.70 -1.69
C SER A 153 9.83 -1.38 -0.21
N PHE A 154 9.29 -2.29 0.60
CA PHE A 154 9.28 -2.15 2.05
C PHE A 154 10.39 -2.98 2.68
N VAL A 155 11.36 -2.34 3.33
CA VAL A 155 12.41 -3.02 4.11
C VAL A 155 11.93 -3.21 5.54
N TYR A 156 11.96 -4.44 6.03
CA TYR A 156 11.66 -4.78 7.41
C TYR A 156 12.94 -5.22 8.11
N ASP A 157 13.47 -4.33 8.96
CA ASP A 157 14.72 -4.55 9.66
C ASP A 157 14.50 -5.29 10.98
N ILE A 158 15.21 -6.41 11.15
CA ILE A 158 15.27 -7.18 12.38
C ILE A 158 16.70 -7.29 12.85
N THR A 159 16.93 -7.02 14.13
CA THR A 159 18.27 -7.09 14.71
C THR A 159 18.32 -7.99 15.93
N VAL A 160 19.48 -8.58 16.15
CA VAL A 160 19.80 -9.27 17.40
C VAL A 160 20.48 -8.33 18.38
N ILE A 161 19.93 -8.27 19.59
CA ILE A 161 20.54 -7.58 20.74
C ILE A 161 20.92 -8.54 21.86
N GLN A 162 21.97 -8.18 22.59
CA GLN A 162 22.39 -8.94 23.77
C GLN A 162 21.62 -8.46 25.02
N ALA A 163 20.84 -9.35 25.63
CA ALA A 163 20.10 -9.09 26.86
C ALA A 163 21.02 -9.19 28.09
N GLY A 164 21.52 -8.04 28.55
CA GLY A 164 22.26 -7.90 29.81
C GLY A 164 23.58 -8.69 29.86
N GLN A 165 24.12 -8.92 31.07
CA GLN A 165 25.39 -9.66 31.25
C GLN A 165 25.26 -11.18 31.13
N SER A 166 24.06 -11.70 30.81
CA SER A 166 23.81 -13.14 30.73
C SER A 166 24.23 -13.80 29.42
N GLY A 167 24.58 -13.02 28.39
CA GLY A 167 24.95 -13.55 27.07
C GLY A 167 23.79 -14.15 26.29
N LYS A 168 22.54 -13.77 26.59
CA LYS A 168 21.36 -14.19 25.84
C LYS A 168 21.09 -13.22 24.71
N HIS A 169 20.74 -13.73 23.54
CA HIS A 169 20.38 -12.94 22.36
C HIS A 169 18.87 -12.82 22.23
N VAL A 170 18.37 -11.67 21.80
CA VAL A 170 16.95 -11.40 21.56
C VAL A 170 16.80 -10.80 20.18
N LEU A 171 15.89 -11.36 19.38
CA LEU A 171 15.52 -10.80 18.07
C LEU A 171 14.43 -9.73 18.28
N GLN A 172 14.62 -8.54 17.70
CA GLN A 172 13.66 -7.44 17.79
C GLN A 172 13.62 -6.63 16.48
N PRO A 173 12.47 -6.02 16.14
CA PRO A 173 12.39 -5.18 14.95
C PRO A 173 13.03 -3.81 15.21
N GLN A 174 13.58 -3.19 14.17
CA GLN A 174 14.08 -1.81 14.21
C GLN A 174 13.13 -0.89 13.45
N VAL A 175 12.19 -0.27 14.17
CA VAL A 175 11.17 0.61 13.57
C VAL A 175 11.79 1.75 12.77
N GLY A 176 12.89 2.34 13.26
CA GLY A 176 13.57 3.45 12.57
C GLY A 176 14.34 3.05 11.32
N GLN A 177 14.71 1.77 11.18
CA GLN A 177 15.42 1.21 10.02
C GLN A 177 14.49 0.41 9.10
N SER A 178 13.20 0.35 9.42
CA SER A 178 12.19 -0.27 8.58
C SER A 178 11.41 0.81 7.82
N GLY A 179 10.81 0.44 6.68
CA GLY A 179 9.94 1.33 5.92
C GLY A 179 10.13 1.26 4.41
N ALA A 180 9.27 1.98 3.69
CA ALA A 180 9.29 2.03 2.22
C ALA A 180 10.29 3.05 1.64
N THR A 181 10.96 3.83 2.50
CA THR A 181 11.96 4.86 2.13
C THR A 181 13.40 4.43 2.44
N GLN A 182 13.56 3.23 2.99
CA GLN A 182 14.86 2.70 3.39
C GLN A 182 15.66 2.32 2.15
N SER A 183 16.94 2.70 2.15
CA SER A 183 17.88 2.21 1.13
C SER A 183 18.22 0.76 1.42
N PHE A 184 18.45 0.01 0.36
CA PHE A 184 18.96 -1.35 0.49
C PHE A 184 19.79 -1.77 -0.72
N PHE A 185 20.60 -2.81 -0.53
CA PHE A 185 21.26 -3.59 -1.57
C PHE A 185 20.62 -4.97 -1.59
N GLU A 186 20.07 -5.37 -2.74
CA GLU A 186 19.36 -6.63 -2.83
C GLU A 186 20.32 -7.83 -2.88
N VAL A 187 20.11 -8.79 -1.99
CA VAL A 187 20.83 -10.07 -1.92
C VAL A 187 19.87 -11.19 -2.33
N SER A 188 20.19 -11.93 -3.38
CA SER A 188 19.36 -13.04 -3.88
C SER A 188 19.96 -14.41 -3.56
N GLU A 189 19.13 -15.36 -3.12
CA GLU A 189 19.55 -16.74 -2.84
C GLU A 189 19.98 -17.48 -4.11
N GLY A 190 21.11 -18.19 -4.05
CA GLY A 190 21.65 -18.96 -5.17
C GLY A 190 22.41 -18.12 -6.21
N ALA A 191 22.54 -16.82 -5.99
CA ALA A 191 23.36 -15.91 -6.79
C ALA A 191 24.74 -15.70 -6.17
N LEU A 192 25.67 -15.12 -6.94
CA LEU A 192 26.90 -14.58 -6.38
C LEU A 192 26.57 -13.31 -5.59
N SER A 193 27.01 -13.24 -4.34
CA SER A 193 27.01 -12.02 -3.55
C SER A 193 28.17 -11.13 -3.99
N ILE A 194 27.91 -9.84 -4.12
CA ILE A 194 28.86 -8.82 -4.54
C ILE A 194 28.81 -7.72 -3.48
N ASP A 195 29.91 -7.51 -2.77
CA ASP A 195 30.10 -6.38 -1.85
C ASP A 195 31.17 -5.45 -2.41
N VAL A 196 31.12 -4.17 -2.04
CA VAL A 196 32.21 -3.23 -2.36
C VAL A 196 32.92 -2.78 -1.08
N GLU A 197 34.20 -3.11 -0.98
CA GLU A 197 35.08 -2.69 0.09
C GLU A 197 35.88 -1.44 -0.30
N GLY A 198 35.86 -0.46 0.59
CA GLY A 198 36.59 0.79 0.45
C GLY A 198 35.66 2.00 0.28
N LEU A 199 36.26 3.15 0.02
CA LEU A 199 35.54 4.40 -0.17
C LEU A 199 35.01 4.45 -1.61
N ILE A 200 33.70 4.55 -1.78
CA ILE A 200 33.07 4.73 -3.10
C ILE A 200 33.04 6.22 -3.39
N GLU A 201 33.97 6.68 -4.22
CA GLU A 201 34.08 8.06 -4.68
C GLU A 201 34.45 8.02 -6.16
N ALA A 202 33.75 8.80 -6.99
CA ALA A 202 34.00 8.88 -8.43
C ALA A 202 35.50 9.08 -8.72
N GLY A 203 36.06 8.23 -9.59
CA GLY A 203 37.47 8.26 -9.98
C GLY A 203 38.46 7.71 -8.95
N LYS A 204 38.02 7.20 -7.78
CA LYS A 204 38.87 6.44 -6.85
C LYS A 204 38.88 4.95 -7.18
N THR A 205 39.88 4.24 -6.65
CA THR A 205 39.94 2.77 -6.74
C THR A 205 39.24 2.15 -5.55
N ALA A 206 38.26 1.29 -5.81
CA ALA A 206 37.55 0.48 -4.83
C ALA A 206 37.78 -1.01 -5.11
N SER A 207 37.47 -1.87 -4.13
CA SER A 207 37.58 -3.33 -4.27
C SER A 207 36.21 -3.97 -4.19
N ILE A 208 35.94 -4.93 -5.06
CA ILE A 208 34.72 -5.74 -5.07
C ILE A 208 35.07 -7.09 -4.46
N TYR A 209 34.29 -7.53 -3.48
CA TYR A 209 34.32 -8.86 -2.91
C TYR A 209 33.19 -9.69 -3.51
N VAL A 210 33.52 -10.83 -4.12
CA VAL A 210 32.54 -11.78 -4.67
C VAL A 210 32.53 -13.03 -3.83
N SER A 211 31.35 -13.41 -3.33
CA SER A 211 31.15 -14.60 -2.51
C SER A 211 29.96 -15.45 -2.96
N TYR A 212 29.92 -16.70 -2.53
CA TYR A 212 28.78 -17.61 -2.70
C TYR A 212 28.55 -18.33 -1.39
N GLU A 213 27.36 -18.20 -0.82
CA GLU A 213 27.03 -18.74 0.51
C GLU A 213 28.06 -18.32 1.59
N GLY A 214 28.61 -17.10 1.46
CA GLY A 214 29.62 -16.53 2.36
C GLY A 214 31.07 -16.96 2.09
N ASP A 215 31.31 -17.93 1.20
CA ASP A 215 32.66 -18.35 0.81
C ASP A 215 33.20 -17.49 -0.35
N PRO A 216 34.48 -17.06 -0.31
CA PRO A 216 35.08 -16.25 -1.38
C PRO A 216 35.15 -17.01 -2.70
N VAL A 217 34.70 -16.38 -3.79
CA VAL A 217 34.68 -16.99 -5.12
C VAL A 217 35.88 -16.51 -5.93
N GLN A 218 36.86 -17.40 -6.11
CA GLN A 218 38.00 -17.16 -7.00
C GLN A 218 37.64 -17.39 -8.47
N GLY A 219 38.09 -16.49 -9.35
CA GLY A 219 37.99 -16.68 -10.80
C GLY A 219 36.70 -16.15 -11.44
N ALA A 220 35.89 -15.38 -10.70
CA ALA A 220 34.70 -14.74 -11.23
C ALA A 220 35.08 -13.58 -12.16
N THR A 221 34.37 -13.47 -13.28
CA THR A 221 34.37 -12.29 -14.15
C THR A 221 33.47 -11.22 -13.56
N VAL A 222 33.87 -9.95 -13.60
CA VAL A 222 33.08 -8.83 -13.08
C VAL A 222 32.92 -7.76 -14.16
N LYS A 223 31.69 -7.29 -14.33
CA LYS A 223 31.30 -6.19 -15.23
C LYS A 223 30.78 -5.03 -14.39
N VAL A 224 31.26 -3.82 -14.63
CA VAL A 224 30.78 -2.58 -14.03
C VAL A 224 30.18 -1.75 -15.17
N GLU A 225 28.91 -1.39 -15.05
CA GLU A 225 28.10 -0.86 -16.14
C GLU A 225 28.15 -1.76 -17.39
N ASP A 226 28.55 -1.15 -18.50
CA ASP A 226 28.78 -1.82 -19.76
C ASP A 226 30.22 -2.29 -19.98
N TYR A 227 31.10 -2.08 -19.00
CA TYR A 227 32.52 -2.42 -19.09
C TYR A 227 32.88 -3.66 -18.27
N GLU A 228 33.51 -4.65 -18.91
CA GLU A 228 34.07 -5.82 -18.23
C GLU A 228 35.46 -5.48 -17.68
N LEU A 229 35.69 -5.75 -16.39
CA LEU A 229 36.97 -5.45 -15.75
C LEU A 229 38.10 -6.33 -16.30
N ASP A 230 39.29 -5.75 -16.46
CA ASP A 230 40.49 -6.49 -16.85
C ASP A 230 40.98 -7.37 -15.68
N GLY A 231 40.48 -8.60 -15.58
CA GLY A 231 40.93 -9.58 -14.60
C GLY A 231 39.82 -10.52 -14.12
N LEU A 232 40.19 -11.39 -13.18
CA LEU A 232 39.25 -12.25 -12.45
C LEU A 232 39.46 -12.03 -10.95
N THR A 233 38.44 -12.33 -10.14
CA THR A 233 38.58 -12.31 -8.69
C THR A 233 39.70 -13.23 -8.21
N ASP A 234 40.43 -12.79 -7.18
CA ASP A 234 41.56 -13.54 -6.63
C ASP A 234 41.13 -14.66 -5.66
N ALA A 235 42.09 -15.31 -4.99
CA ALA A 235 41.81 -16.40 -4.05
C ALA A 235 41.01 -15.97 -2.80
N ALA A 236 40.92 -14.66 -2.55
CA ALA A 236 40.09 -14.08 -1.50
C ALA A 236 38.78 -13.51 -2.06
N GLY A 237 38.41 -13.81 -3.31
CA GLY A 237 37.20 -13.29 -3.94
C GLY A 237 37.28 -11.82 -4.35
N MET A 238 38.46 -11.20 -4.31
CA MET A 238 38.61 -9.75 -4.49
C MET A 238 39.00 -9.37 -5.92
N ILE A 239 38.45 -8.27 -6.43
CA ILE A 239 38.90 -7.58 -7.66
C ILE A 239 38.79 -6.07 -7.49
N THR A 240 39.71 -5.29 -8.06
CA THR A 240 39.67 -3.82 -7.96
C THR A 240 39.10 -3.18 -9.22
N PHE A 241 38.38 -2.08 -9.05
CA PHE A 241 37.90 -1.24 -10.15
C PHE A 241 38.10 0.25 -9.84
N VAL A 242 38.00 1.08 -10.87
CA VAL A 242 37.89 2.53 -10.71
C VAL A 242 36.41 2.87 -10.73
N VAL A 243 35.94 3.56 -9.70
CA VAL A 243 34.53 3.96 -9.55
C VAL A 243 34.18 4.91 -10.71
N PRO A 244 33.18 4.56 -11.56
CA PRO A 244 32.66 5.45 -12.60
C PRO A 244 32.13 6.77 -12.03
N ASP A 245 31.98 7.76 -12.91
CA ASP A 245 31.41 9.08 -12.61
C ASP A 245 29.96 9.07 -13.10
N ASP A 246 29.14 8.22 -12.50
CA ASP A 246 27.73 7.96 -12.84
C ASP A 246 26.89 7.91 -11.55
N ASP A 247 25.63 8.35 -11.64
CA ASP A 247 24.70 8.47 -10.50
C ASP A 247 24.27 7.11 -9.93
N GLU A 248 24.23 6.07 -10.78
CA GLU A 248 24.01 4.68 -10.41
C GLU A 248 25.12 3.80 -11.01
N ILE A 249 25.66 2.88 -10.21
CA ILE A 249 26.63 1.88 -10.63
C ILE A 249 26.06 0.48 -10.50
N LYS A 250 25.92 -0.20 -11.63
CA LYS A 250 25.52 -1.58 -11.81
C LYS A 250 26.73 -2.49 -11.97
N ILE A 251 26.91 -3.41 -11.03
CA ILE A 251 27.98 -4.41 -11.03
C ILE A 251 27.38 -5.79 -11.25
N LYS A 252 27.96 -6.59 -12.17
CA LYS A 252 27.59 -7.99 -12.38
C LYS A 252 28.79 -8.88 -12.19
N ALA A 253 28.63 -9.96 -11.43
CA ALA A 253 29.63 -11.01 -11.28
C ALA A 253 29.13 -12.30 -11.91
N LYS A 254 30.03 -13.09 -12.49
CA LYS A 254 29.71 -14.40 -13.04
C LYS A 254 30.83 -15.40 -12.77
N SER A 255 30.46 -16.60 -12.35
CA SER A 255 31.36 -17.73 -12.14
C SER A 255 30.61 -19.02 -12.51
N ASP A 256 31.10 -19.73 -13.52
CA ASP A 256 30.42 -20.90 -14.11
C ASP A 256 28.95 -20.61 -14.53
N GLU A 257 27.98 -21.26 -13.87
CA GLU A 257 26.53 -21.06 -14.08
C GLU A 257 25.92 -20.05 -13.08
N LEU A 258 26.70 -19.55 -12.12
CA LEU A 258 26.25 -18.60 -11.11
C LEU A 258 26.48 -17.16 -11.59
N GLU A 259 25.47 -16.31 -11.38
CA GLU A 259 25.51 -14.89 -11.69
C GLU A 259 25.04 -14.11 -10.46
N GLY A 260 25.53 -12.87 -10.32
CA GLY A 260 25.11 -11.92 -9.29
C GLY A 260 25.06 -10.51 -9.87
N GLU A 261 24.19 -9.66 -9.35
CA GLU A 261 24.05 -8.26 -9.73
C GLU A 261 23.95 -7.40 -8.47
N LEU A 262 24.69 -6.30 -8.43
CA LEU A 262 24.64 -5.26 -7.42
C LEU A 262 24.36 -3.93 -8.13
N ARG A 263 23.53 -3.08 -7.54
CA ARG A 263 23.32 -1.69 -7.98
C ARG A 263 23.66 -0.77 -6.82
N ILE A 264 24.40 0.30 -7.12
CA ILE A 264 24.92 1.25 -6.14
C ILE A 264 24.48 2.63 -6.59
N ASP A 265 23.56 3.23 -5.85
CA ASP A 265 23.17 4.63 -6.03
C ASP A 265 24.22 5.52 -5.34
N LEU A 266 24.94 6.33 -6.13
CA LEU A 266 25.96 7.27 -5.64
C LEU A 266 25.40 8.63 -5.27
N GLU A 267 24.23 9.02 -5.78
CA GLU A 267 23.59 10.28 -5.40
C GLU A 267 23.25 10.30 -3.91
N ARG A 268 22.92 9.15 -3.30
CA ARG A 268 22.56 9.11 -1.89
C ARG A 268 23.75 9.32 -0.95
N GLU A 269 24.97 8.93 -1.31
CA GLU A 269 26.17 9.17 -0.48
C GLU A 269 26.72 10.60 -0.61
N GLU A 270 26.65 11.25 -1.78
CA GLU A 270 27.06 12.66 -1.91
C GLU A 270 26.07 13.60 -1.21
N LYS A 271 24.76 13.34 -1.33
CA LYS A 271 23.70 14.03 -0.54
C LYS A 271 23.86 13.80 0.98
N LEU A 272 24.42 12.66 1.41
CA LEU A 272 24.71 12.38 2.82
C LEU A 272 26.07 12.95 3.31
N LYS A 273 27.03 13.21 2.39
CA LYS A 273 28.33 13.83 2.69
C LYS A 273 28.24 15.36 2.75
N GLU A 274 27.37 15.99 1.96
CA GLU A 274 26.99 17.40 2.16
C GLU A 274 26.35 17.57 3.54
N LYS A 275 25.51 16.63 3.97
CA LYS A 275 24.85 16.62 5.28
C LYS A 275 25.75 16.33 6.50
N LYS A 276 27.03 16.00 6.32
CA LYS A 276 27.95 15.64 7.42
C LYS A 276 29.11 16.62 7.63
N LYS A 277 29.15 17.73 6.89
CA LYS A 277 30.31 18.64 6.94
C LYS A 277 30.18 19.80 7.92
N ASP A 278 28.98 20.12 8.41
CA ASP A 278 28.81 21.21 9.37
C ASP A 278 28.64 20.69 10.80
N GLU A 279 29.79 20.52 11.48
CA GLU A 279 29.82 20.42 12.95
C GLU A 279 29.53 21.81 13.56
N ASN A 280 28.37 22.40 13.27
CA ASN A 280 27.96 23.67 13.85
C ASN A 280 26.45 23.74 14.08
N GLU A 281 25.94 22.88 14.97
CA GLU A 281 24.54 22.88 15.48
C GLU A 281 23.50 23.14 14.38
N ASP A 282 23.32 22.18 13.46
CA ASP A 282 22.42 22.30 12.31
C ASP A 282 21.02 22.73 12.72
N LEU A 283 20.54 23.82 12.12
CA LEU A 283 19.16 24.24 12.23
C LEU A 283 18.30 23.25 11.45
N ILE A 284 17.28 22.68 12.10
CA ILE A 284 16.29 21.85 11.44
C ILE A 284 15.20 22.76 10.90
N VAL A 285 15.05 22.76 9.58
CA VAL A 285 14.00 23.48 8.86
C VAL A 285 12.91 22.49 8.48
N THR A 286 11.66 22.80 8.79
CA THR A 286 10.52 21.91 8.49
C THR A 286 9.35 22.71 7.96
N ALA A 287 8.80 22.31 6.81
CA ALA A 287 7.53 22.82 6.32
C ALA A 287 6.38 22.49 7.30
N VAL A 288 5.55 23.49 7.60
CA VAL A 288 4.38 23.37 8.47
C VAL A 288 3.14 23.59 7.63
N GLY A 289 2.44 22.49 7.33
CA GLY A 289 1.27 22.49 6.45
C GLY A 289 1.62 22.11 5.02
N ASN A 290 0.67 22.29 4.12
CA ASN A 290 0.84 21.98 2.71
C ASN A 290 1.67 23.06 2.01
N ILE A 291 2.52 22.65 1.07
CA ILE A 291 3.32 23.56 0.25
C ILE A 291 2.70 23.59 -1.13
N VAL A 292 2.08 24.71 -1.48
CA VAL A 292 1.44 24.93 -2.79
C VAL A 292 2.04 26.19 -3.41
N PRO A 293 2.59 26.13 -4.63
CA PRO A 293 3.04 27.29 -5.41
C PRO A 293 2.06 28.47 -5.34
N GLY A 294 2.60 29.67 -5.13
CA GLY A 294 1.83 30.91 -5.07
C GLY A 294 1.04 31.14 -3.77
N GLN A 295 0.92 30.14 -2.89
CA GLN A 295 0.25 30.28 -1.60
C GLN A 295 1.21 30.60 -0.45
N SER A 296 0.67 31.00 0.70
CA SER A 296 1.48 31.22 1.90
C SER A 296 1.80 29.89 2.58
N ALA A 297 3.08 29.54 2.63
CA ALA A 297 3.58 28.46 3.45
C ALA A 297 4.19 28.98 4.75
N THR A 298 4.26 28.12 5.75
CA THR A 298 5.00 28.38 6.99
C THR A 298 6.08 27.33 7.15
N ILE A 299 7.27 27.76 7.53
CA ILE A 299 8.32 26.86 8.01
C ILE A 299 8.56 27.05 9.50
N LEU A 300 9.05 26.01 10.13
CA LEU A 300 9.49 25.97 11.51
C LEU A 300 11.00 25.69 11.53
N VAL A 301 11.73 26.55 12.23
CA VAL A 301 13.18 26.44 12.45
C VAL A 301 13.42 26.05 13.90
N THR A 302 14.11 24.93 14.10
CA THR A 302 14.46 24.40 15.43
C THR A 302 15.93 24.02 15.53
N ASN A 303 16.42 23.90 16.75
CA ASN A 303 17.68 23.24 17.09
C ASN A 303 17.47 22.36 18.33
N ASP A 304 18.55 21.78 18.87
CA ASP A 304 18.50 20.93 20.08
C ASP A 304 17.89 21.62 21.31
N ALA A 305 17.88 22.96 21.37
CA ALA A 305 17.30 23.74 22.46
C ALA A 305 15.81 24.11 22.23
N GLY A 306 15.27 23.87 21.03
CA GLY A 306 13.90 24.16 20.65
C GLY A 306 13.78 25.16 19.49
N PRO A 307 12.67 25.91 19.39
CA PRO A 307 12.46 26.86 18.31
C PRO A 307 13.48 28.01 18.30
N VAL A 308 13.91 28.41 17.11
CA VAL A 308 14.96 29.43 16.93
C VAL A 308 14.36 30.76 16.50
N GLU A 309 14.39 31.75 17.39
CA GLU A 309 13.97 33.13 17.13
C GLU A 309 15.06 33.94 16.41
N GLY A 310 14.66 34.77 15.45
CA GLY A 310 15.55 35.72 14.78
C GLY A 310 16.46 35.11 13.70
N ALA A 311 16.14 33.93 13.19
CA ALA A 311 16.83 33.32 12.06
C ALA A 311 16.46 34.04 10.75
N TYR A 312 17.46 34.29 9.91
CA TYR A 312 17.29 34.77 8.53
C TYR A 312 16.92 33.59 7.65
N VAL A 313 16.08 33.83 6.63
CA VAL A 313 15.62 32.80 5.71
C VAL A 313 15.73 33.32 4.30
N ASP A 314 16.40 32.56 3.45
CA ASP A 314 16.49 32.76 2.02
C ASP A 314 15.62 31.69 1.34
N VAL A 315 14.86 32.09 0.32
CA VAL A 315 14.06 31.19 -0.52
C VAL A 315 14.54 31.38 -1.96
N ASN A 316 15.05 30.34 -2.60
CA ASN A 316 15.69 30.39 -3.92
C ASN A 316 16.74 31.52 -4.03
N ASP A 317 17.65 31.58 -3.05
CA ASP A 317 18.67 32.63 -2.89
C ASP A 317 18.14 34.07 -2.68
N GLU A 318 16.83 34.27 -2.42
CA GLU A 318 16.26 35.56 -2.07
C GLU A 318 15.92 35.66 -0.57
N GLU A 319 16.58 36.60 0.13
CA GLU A 319 16.38 36.84 1.56
C GLU A 319 14.99 37.41 1.87
N LEU A 320 14.24 36.74 2.76
CA LEU A 320 12.96 37.23 3.24
C LEU A 320 13.13 38.50 4.08
N ALA A 321 12.16 39.43 3.97
CA ALA A 321 12.22 40.71 4.68
C ALA A 321 12.14 40.59 6.22
N ASN A 322 11.65 39.46 6.74
CA ASN A 322 11.45 39.22 8.17
C ASN A 322 12.24 37.99 8.62
N GLN A 323 12.46 37.90 9.93
CA GLN A 323 13.10 36.75 10.57
C GLN A 323 12.09 35.87 11.29
N THR A 324 12.51 34.67 11.70
CA THR A 324 11.67 33.77 12.51
C THR A 324 11.21 34.43 13.82
N GLY A 325 9.96 34.16 14.20
CA GLY A 325 9.37 34.62 15.46
C GLY A 325 9.87 33.83 16.68
N ALA A 326 9.39 34.20 17.87
CA ALA A 326 9.74 33.54 19.14
C ALA A 326 9.31 32.05 19.19
N ASP A 327 8.42 31.63 18.31
CA ASP A 327 7.98 30.25 18.11
C ASP A 327 8.78 29.50 17.03
N GLY A 328 9.84 30.12 16.51
CA GLY A 328 10.70 29.58 15.46
C GLY A 328 10.05 29.56 14.07
N LYS A 329 8.88 30.18 13.90
CA LYS A 329 8.14 30.13 12.64
C LYS A 329 8.33 31.38 11.81
N ILE A 330 8.26 31.21 10.50
CA ILE A 330 8.13 32.29 9.53
C ILE A 330 7.28 31.83 8.36
N SER A 331 6.47 32.74 7.82
CA SER A 331 5.65 32.49 6.64
C SER A 331 6.22 33.22 5.44
N PHE A 332 6.11 32.58 4.27
CA PHE A 332 6.52 33.11 2.98
C PHE A 332 5.52 32.69 1.91
N THR A 333 5.57 33.32 0.75
CA THR A 333 4.83 32.87 -0.43
C THR A 333 5.69 31.86 -1.16
N VAL A 334 5.16 30.66 -1.39
CA VAL A 334 5.88 29.60 -2.12
C VAL A 334 6.14 30.08 -3.55
N PRO A 335 7.40 30.09 -4.01
CA PRO A 335 7.70 30.39 -5.40
C PRO A 335 7.00 29.43 -6.36
N ALA A 336 6.74 29.89 -7.58
CA ALA A 336 6.18 29.05 -8.61
C ALA A 336 7.25 28.23 -9.34
N ASP A 337 8.28 27.75 -8.65
CA ASP A 337 9.38 27.01 -9.27
C ASP A 337 9.23 25.49 -9.03
N GLU A 338 9.72 24.66 -9.95
CA GLU A 338 9.71 23.17 -9.85
C GLU A 338 10.49 22.68 -8.60
N GLU A 339 11.48 23.45 -8.17
CA GLU A 339 12.24 23.20 -6.95
C GLU A 339 12.32 24.48 -6.13
N VAL A 340 12.06 24.37 -4.83
CA VAL A 340 12.18 25.46 -3.87
C VAL A 340 13.22 25.08 -2.84
N GLU A 341 14.31 25.83 -2.83
CA GLU A 341 15.42 25.72 -1.89
C GLU A 341 15.23 26.77 -0.79
N ILE A 342 15.24 26.34 0.46
CA ILE A 342 15.09 27.21 1.62
C ILE A 342 16.33 27.10 2.49
N LYS A 343 17.09 28.18 2.60
CA LYS A 343 18.30 28.28 3.44
C LYS A 343 18.00 29.15 4.66
N VAL A 344 18.44 28.72 5.83
CA VAL A 344 18.18 29.41 7.09
C VAL A 344 19.47 29.65 7.83
N PHE A 345 19.67 30.86 8.35
CA PHE A 345 20.88 31.27 9.05
C PHE A 345 20.56 31.86 10.43
N ALA A 346 21.18 31.32 11.49
CA ALA A 346 21.13 31.89 12.83
C ALA A 346 22.55 31.93 13.43
N GLY A 347 23.20 33.09 13.32
CA GLY A 347 24.57 33.28 13.78
C GLY A 347 25.57 32.54 12.90
N ASN A 348 26.19 31.47 13.41
CA ASN A 348 27.09 30.60 12.64
C ASN A 348 26.44 29.25 12.29
N SER A 349 25.20 29.03 12.71
CA SER A 349 24.45 27.80 12.47
C SER A 349 23.55 28.01 11.26
N GLU A 350 23.47 27.00 10.41
CA GLU A 350 22.70 27.01 9.17
C GLU A 350 21.82 25.78 9.06
N GLY A 351 20.84 25.82 8.17
CA GLY A 351 19.93 24.72 7.89
C GLY A 351 19.29 24.90 6.53
N GLU A 352 18.91 23.80 5.91
CA GLU A 352 18.41 23.79 4.54
C GLU A 352 17.22 22.84 4.38
N LEU A 353 16.30 23.20 3.49
CA LEU A 353 15.17 22.39 3.06
C LEU A 353 14.96 22.57 1.56
N GLU A 354 15.13 21.48 0.80
CA GLU A 354 14.75 21.41 -0.61
C GLU A 354 13.36 20.80 -0.76
N LEU A 355 12.52 21.42 -1.57
CA LEU A 355 11.16 20.99 -1.87
C LEU A 355 11.01 20.82 -3.38
N LYS A 356 10.66 19.61 -3.84
CA LYS A 356 10.31 19.36 -5.23
C LYS A 356 8.81 19.51 -5.41
N LEU A 357 8.40 20.48 -6.22
CA LEU A 357 7.02 20.77 -6.56
C LEU A 357 6.78 20.20 -7.97
N GLY A 358 5.86 19.24 -8.09
CA GLY A 358 5.40 18.76 -9.40
C GLY A 358 4.70 19.85 -10.22
N GLU A 359 4.37 19.55 -11.48
CA GLU A 359 3.83 20.54 -12.43
C GLU A 359 2.30 20.47 -12.63
N ASP A 360 1.69 19.31 -12.36
CA ASP A 360 0.30 19.04 -12.75
C ASP A 360 -0.70 19.26 -11.60
N LEU A 361 -1.79 19.98 -11.90
CA LEU A 361 -2.97 20.07 -11.05
C LEU A 361 -3.92 18.90 -11.31
N ASN A 362 -4.47 18.34 -10.23
CA ASN A 362 -5.56 17.37 -10.31
C ASN A 362 -6.91 18.09 -10.25
N LEU A 363 -7.78 17.80 -11.23
CA LEU A 363 -9.05 18.48 -11.46
C LEU A 363 -10.20 17.49 -11.35
N GLU A 364 -11.14 17.76 -10.43
CA GLU A 364 -12.32 16.92 -10.25
C GLU A 364 -13.58 17.79 -10.33
N ILE A 365 -14.55 17.39 -11.16
CA ILE A 365 -15.86 18.04 -11.20
C ILE A 365 -16.86 17.20 -10.45
N THR A 366 -17.54 17.84 -9.50
CA THR A 366 -18.65 17.29 -8.73
C THR A 366 -19.90 18.11 -9.00
N GLY A 367 -21.02 17.44 -9.32
CA GLY A 367 -22.29 18.10 -9.59
C GLY A 367 -22.93 17.72 -10.92
N ASP A 368 -23.99 18.45 -11.28
CA ASP A 368 -24.76 18.20 -12.50
C ASP A 368 -24.05 18.81 -13.72
N LEU A 369 -23.65 17.95 -14.66
CA LEU A 369 -23.03 18.36 -15.92
C LEU A 369 -24.05 18.68 -17.02
N THR A 370 -25.34 18.83 -16.68
CA THR A 370 -26.38 19.26 -17.61
C THR A 370 -26.18 20.73 -18.00
N ALA A 371 -26.25 21.01 -19.29
CA ALA A 371 -26.20 22.36 -19.86
C ALA A 371 -27.07 23.36 -19.08
N GLY A 372 -26.44 24.42 -18.58
CA GLY A 372 -27.08 25.50 -17.83
C GLY A 372 -27.27 25.24 -16.32
N GLN A 373 -26.83 24.10 -15.80
CA GLN A 373 -26.79 23.84 -14.36
C GLN A 373 -25.48 24.30 -13.74
N GLU A 374 -25.52 24.59 -12.44
CA GLU A 374 -24.33 24.91 -11.65
C GLU A 374 -23.63 23.62 -11.22
N THR A 375 -22.31 23.60 -11.38
CA THR A 375 -21.43 22.49 -10.99
C THR A 375 -20.22 23.04 -10.25
N THR A 376 -19.46 22.17 -9.56
CA THR A 376 -18.30 22.57 -8.76
C THR A 376 -17.04 21.85 -9.23
N LEU A 377 -16.02 22.62 -9.57
CA LEU A 377 -14.65 22.13 -9.78
C LEU A 377 -13.91 22.14 -8.46
N THR A 378 -13.21 21.05 -8.14
CA THR A 378 -12.23 20.95 -7.07
C THR A 378 -10.84 20.82 -7.69
N VAL A 379 -9.91 21.66 -7.24
CA VAL A 379 -8.53 21.69 -7.69
C VAL A 379 -7.63 21.26 -6.55
N THR A 380 -6.81 20.25 -6.81
CA THR A 380 -5.84 19.74 -5.84
C THR A 380 -4.44 19.59 -6.43
N PHE A 381 -3.44 19.69 -5.58
CA PHE A 381 -2.04 19.44 -5.91
C PHE A 381 -1.44 18.51 -4.86
N GLN A 382 -0.95 17.34 -5.28
CA GLN A 382 -0.43 16.31 -4.37
C GLN A 382 -1.40 15.97 -3.21
N GLY A 383 -2.71 16.04 -3.47
CA GLY A 383 -3.77 15.78 -2.49
C GLY A 383 -4.11 16.95 -1.56
N ALA A 384 -3.45 18.11 -1.69
CA ALA A 384 -3.80 19.36 -0.99
C ALA A 384 -4.72 20.24 -1.85
N THR A 385 -5.64 20.97 -1.23
CA THR A 385 -6.53 21.92 -1.93
C THR A 385 -5.77 23.15 -2.39
N VAL A 386 -6.11 23.65 -3.59
CA VAL A 386 -5.45 24.81 -4.19
C VAL A 386 -6.42 26.00 -4.21
N GLU A 387 -6.34 26.89 -3.21
CA GLU A 387 -6.96 28.22 -3.20
C GLU A 387 -6.30 29.18 -4.20
N GLY A 388 -7.11 30.03 -4.82
CA GLY A 388 -6.70 31.15 -5.67
C GLY A 388 -6.40 30.79 -7.12
N ALA A 389 -6.61 29.53 -7.53
CA ALA A 389 -6.38 29.07 -8.89
C ALA A 389 -7.35 29.74 -9.87
N ILE A 390 -6.81 30.17 -11.01
CA ILE A 390 -7.56 30.79 -12.11
C ILE A 390 -8.14 29.66 -12.95
N VAL A 391 -9.43 29.74 -13.24
CA VAL A 391 -10.15 28.69 -13.96
C VAL A 391 -10.75 29.26 -15.23
N THR A 392 -10.49 28.59 -16.35
CA THR A 392 -11.04 28.91 -17.67
C THR A 392 -11.93 27.77 -18.12
N VAL A 393 -13.17 28.09 -18.51
CA VAL A 393 -14.15 27.11 -19.01
C VAL A 393 -14.47 27.46 -20.46
N ASN A 394 -14.18 26.56 -21.40
CA ASN A 394 -14.42 26.74 -22.84
C ASN A 394 -13.88 28.07 -23.40
N ASP A 395 -12.63 28.38 -23.08
CA ASP A 395 -11.92 29.63 -23.43
C ASP A 395 -12.43 30.91 -22.71
N ASP A 396 -13.42 30.81 -21.82
CA ASP A 396 -13.88 31.91 -20.98
C ASP A 396 -13.35 31.78 -19.55
N GLU A 397 -12.49 32.72 -19.13
CA GLU A 397 -11.97 32.80 -17.75
C GLU A 397 -13.10 33.17 -16.77
N LEU A 398 -13.23 32.43 -15.66
CA LEU A 398 -14.20 32.72 -14.61
C LEU A 398 -13.81 34.00 -13.86
N GLU A 399 -14.82 34.74 -13.38
CA GLU A 399 -14.57 35.95 -12.56
C GLU A 399 -14.02 35.61 -11.17
N ASP A 400 -14.38 34.43 -10.64
CA ASP A 400 -13.95 33.92 -9.35
C ASP A 400 -12.80 32.92 -9.50
N THR A 401 -11.95 32.86 -8.47
CA THR A 401 -10.88 31.86 -8.34
C THR A 401 -11.31 30.79 -7.33
N THR A 402 -10.56 29.69 -7.24
CA THR A 402 -10.85 28.66 -6.23
C THR A 402 -10.76 29.20 -4.80
N ASP A 403 -11.65 28.74 -3.93
CA ASP A 403 -11.71 29.12 -2.52
C ASP A 403 -10.70 28.35 -1.63
N GLU A 404 -10.77 28.53 -0.30
CA GLU A 404 -9.91 27.84 0.68
C GLU A 404 -9.98 26.30 0.62
N ASN A 405 -11.07 25.76 0.08
CA ASN A 405 -11.25 24.32 -0.13
C ASN A 405 -10.82 23.88 -1.53
N GLY A 406 -10.21 24.77 -2.31
CA GLY A 406 -9.81 24.52 -3.70
C GLY A 406 -11.00 24.42 -4.64
N GLN A 407 -12.17 24.97 -4.27
CA GLN A 407 -13.40 24.80 -5.02
C GLN A 407 -13.80 26.08 -5.76
N VAL A 408 -14.33 25.94 -6.96
CA VAL A 408 -15.04 27.01 -7.67
C VAL A 408 -16.28 26.46 -8.35
N SER A 409 -17.39 27.17 -8.22
CA SER A 409 -18.64 26.81 -8.89
C SER A 409 -18.79 27.59 -10.19
N PHE A 410 -19.27 26.92 -11.24
CA PHE A 410 -19.56 27.55 -12.52
C PHE A 410 -20.78 26.91 -13.18
N VAL A 411 -21.36 27.62 -14.14
CA VAL A 411 -22.51 27.12 -14.89
C VAL A 411 -22.01 26.39 -16.13
N VAL A 412 -22.47 25.15 -16.32
CA VAL A 412 -22.14 24.36 -17.51
C VAL A 412 -22.63 25.11 -18.77
N PRO A 413 -21.75 25.39 -19.75
CA PRO A 413 -22.13 26.15 -20.94
C PRO A 413 -23.30 25.50 -21.71
N THR A 414 -24.27 26.30 -22.16
CA THR A 414 -25.49 25.78 -22.81
C THR A 414 -25.34 25.48 -24.30
N ASP A 415 -24.29 26.01 -24.92
CA ASP A 415 -24.01 25.95 -26.35
C ASP A 415 -22.71 25.17 -26.66
N ALA A 416 -22.20 24.45 -25.67
CA ALA A 416 -21.00 23.64 -25.81
C ALA A 416 -21.32 22.16 -26.02
N ASP A 417 -20.55 21.55 -26.91
CA ASP A 417 -20.58 20.10 -27.18
C ASP A 417 -19.62 19.33 -26.25
N GLU A 418 -18.62 20.03 -25.71
CA GLU A 418 -17.61 19.53 -24.79
C GLU A 418 -17.34 20.61 -23.74
N LEU A 419 -17.10 20.17 -22.51
CA LEU A 419 -16.63 20.98 -21.40
C LEU A 419 -15.12 20.83 -21.30
N GLU A 420 -14.40 21.89 -21.66
CA GLU A 420 -12.96 22.05 -21.52
C GLU A 420 -12.69 23.00 -20.36
N VAL A 421 -12.09 22.48 -19.30
CA VAL A 421 -11.69 23.26 -18.12
C VAL A 421 -10.17 23.31 -18.07
N LYS A 422 -9.61 24.52 -18.01
CA LYS A 422 -8.19 24.78 -17.79
C LYS A 422 -8.01 25.50 -16.47
N VAL A 423 -7.01 25.11 -15.71
CA VAL A 423 -6.70 25.72 -14.42
C VAL A 423 -5.24 26.12 -14.39
N GLU A 424 -4.97 27.32 -13.93
CA GLU A 424 -3.61 27.86 -13.78
C GLU A 424 -3.43 28.39 -12.35
N GLN A 425 -2.33 28.02 -11.70
CA GLN A 425 -1.91 28.60 -10.43
C GLN A 425 -0.37 28.75 -10.39
N GLY A 426 0.11 29.97 -10.63
CA GLY A 426 1.54 30.20 -10.81
C GLY A 426 2.05 29.53 -12.09
N ASN A 427 2.92 28.53 -11.95
CA ASN A 427 3.40 27.69 -13.06
C ASN A 427 2.70 26.32 -13.09
N LEU A 428 1.80 26.04 -12.15
CA LEU A 428 1.01 24.81 -12.18
C LEU A 428 -0.13 24.95 -13.19
N GLU A 429 -0.31 23.94 -14.02
CA GLU A 429 -1.37 23.88 -15.02
C GLU A 429 -2.16 22.58 -14.87
N GLY A 430 -3.44 22.62 -15.25
CA GLY A 430 -4.29 21.44 -15.33
C GLY A 430 -5.33 21.60 -16.43
N GLU A 431 -5.65 20.52 -17.14
CA GLU A 431 -6.66 20.52 -18.20
C GLU A 431 -7.58 19.30 -18.07
N LEU A 432 -8.88 19.53 -18.17
CA LEU A 432 -9.93 18.52 -18.11
C LEU A 432 -10.88 18.68 -19.29
N LYS A 433 -11.19 17.59 -20.00
CA LYS A 433 -12.11 17.56 -21.15
C LYS A 433 -13.19 16.52 -20.98
N ILE A 434 -14.45 16.96 -21.01
CA ILE A 434 -15.63 16.11 -20.81
C ILE A 434 -16.64 16.36 -21.92
N LYS A 435 -17.04 15.32 -22.65
CA LYS A 435 -18.13 15.43 -23.63
C LYS A 435 -19.48 15.62 -22.94
N LEU A 436 -20.26 16.60 -23.39
CA LEU A 436 -21.59 16.89 -22.86
C LEU A 436 -22.66 16.08 -23.60
N ALA A 437 -23.80 15.86 -22.93
CA ALA A 437 -24.84 14.95 -23.41
C ALA A 437 -25.54 15.37 -24.72
N SER A 438 -25.40 16.63 -25.16
CA SER A 438 -26.06 17.16 -26.37
C SER A 438 -25.67 16.44 -27.67
N GLU A 439 -24.46 15.85 -27.75
CA GLU A 439 -23.95 15.09 -28.91
C GLU A 439 -24.09 13.57 -28.73
N LEU A 440 -24.40 13.12 -27.52
CA LEU A 440 -24.52 11.70 -27.22
C LEU A 440 -25.90 11.21 -27.67
N THR A 441 -25.94 10.07 -28.37
CA THR A 441 -27.20 9.44 -28.80
C THR A 441 -27.22 7.99 -28.35
N GLY A 442 -28.30 7.56 -27.69
CA GLY A 442 -28.44 6.21 -27.15
C GLY A 442 -29.12 6.23 -25.79
N ASP A 443 -29.29 5.06 -25.19
CA ASP A 443 -29.83 4.90 -23.84
C ASP A 443 -28.69 4.66 -22.86
N LEU A 444 -28.76 5.25 -21.66
CA LEU A 444 -27.79 4.94 -20.61
C LEU A 444 -27.97 3.50 -20.14
N ILE A 445 -26.87 2.76 -20.03
CA ILE A 445 -26.84 1.39 -19.55
C ILE A 445 -26.40 1.40 -18.09
N ILE A 446 -27.30 0.98 -17.21
CA ILE A 446 -27.03 0.78 -15.79
C ILE A 446 -26.65 -0.68 -15.56
N ARG A 447 -25.51 -0.91 -14.89
CA ARG A 447 -25.08 -2.24 -14.45
C ARG A 447 -24.86 -2.25 -12.96
N VAL A 448 -25.34 -3.29 -12.32
CA VAL A 448 -25.12 -3.54 -10.90
C VAL A 448 -24.20 -4.75 -10.75
N GLN A 449 -23.24 -4.69 -9.81
CA GLN A 449 -22.33 -5.80 -9.55
C GLN A 449 -22.68 -6.51 -8.24
N GLY A 450 -22.67 -7.84 -8.27
CA GLY A 450 -22.89 -8.68 -7.09
C GLY A 450 -24.36 -8.94 -6.78
N ALA A 451 -24.59 -9.75 -5.74
CA ALA A 451 -25.92 -9.99 -5.19
C ALA A 451 -26.38 -8.76 -4.40
N LEU A 452 -27.62 -8.32 -4.62
CA LEU A 452 -28.19 -7.16 -3.94
C LEU A 452 -29.01 -7.59 -2.74
N LYS A 453 -28.77 -6.95 -1.61
CA LYS A 453 -29.48 -7.19 -0.35
C LYS A 453 -29.94 -5.86 0.23
N PRO A 454 -31.20 -5.75 0.67
CA PRO A 454 -31.67 -4.61 1.46
C PRO A 454 -30.71 -4.20 2.58
N GLY A 455 -30.48 -2.89 2.73
CA GLY A 455 -29.59 -2.31 3.73
C GLY A 455 -28.09 -2.46 3.45
N GLN A 456 -27.69 -3.18 2.39
CA GLN A 456 -26.29 -3.29 1.99
C GLN A 456 -25.88 -2.07 1.14
N LYS A 457 -24.67 -1.56 1.37
CA LYS A 457 -24.05 -0.59 0.44
C LYS A 457 -23.69 -1.30 -0.85
N THR A 458 -24.17 -0.78 -1.98
CA THR A 458 -23.87 -1.26 -3.32
C THR A 458 -23.32 -0.14 -4.20
N ALA A 459 -22.72 -0.52 -5.32
CA ALA A 459 -22.30 0.40 -6.36
C ALA A 459 -22.87 -0.05 -7.71
N ILE A 460 -23.32 0.92 -8.49
CA ILE A 460 -23.73 0.72 -9.87
C ILE A 460 -22.74 1.39 -10.81
N ARG A 461 -22.76 1.00 -12.08
CA ARG A 461 -22.04 1.65 -13.16
C ARG A 461 -23.00 2.08 -14.26
N VAL A 462 -22.98 3.36 -14.58
CA VAL A 462 -23.67 3.98 -15.72
C VAL A 462 -22.69 4.08 -16.88
N SER A 463 -23.12 3.66 -18.06
CA SER A 463 -22.30 3.66 -19.27
C SER A 463 -23.13 3.97 -20.51
N LEU A 464 -22.49 4.53 -21.54
CA LEU A 464 -23.06 4.70 -22.88
C LEU A 464 -22.14 4.00 -23.88
N ASP A 465 -22.70 3.10 -24.68
CA ASP A 465 -21.94 2.25 -25.62
C ASP A 465 -20.73 1.51 -25.00
N GLY A 466 -20.82 1.23 -23.68
CA GLY A 466 -19.78 0.55 -22.91
C GLY A 466 -18.70 1.47 -22.31
N SER A 467 -18.70 2.76 -22.64
CA SER A 467 -17.84 3.78 -22.01
C SER A 467 -18.50 4.30 -20.73
N PRO A 468 -17.74 4.53 -19.65
CA PRO A 468 -18.27 5.12 -18.42
C PRO A 468 -18.82 6.53 -18.67
N VAL A 469 -19.84 6.92 -17.91
CA VAL A 469 -20.46 8.25 -17.98
C VAL A 469 -20.33 8.93 -16.63
N GLN A 470 -19.54 9.99 -16.55
CA GLN A 470 -19.39 10.86 -15.38
C GLN A 470 -20.51 11.90 -15.32
N GLY A 471 -20.92 12.28 -14.11
CA GLY A 471 -21.87 13.36 -13.86
C GLY A 471 -23.34 12.99 -14.10
N ALA A 472 -23.67 11.72 -14.35
CA ALA A 472 -25.06 11.29 -14.48
C ALA A 472 -25.74 11.30 -13.10
N LYS A 473 -26.93 11.92 -13.04
CA LYS A 473 -27.80 11.89 -11.86
C LYS A 473 -28.51 10.55 -11.78
N VAL A 474 -28.56 9.98 -10.58
CA VAL A 474 -29.18 8.68 -10.33
C VAL A 474 -30.29 8.81 -9.31
N LYS A 475 -31.43 8.20 -9.62
CA LYS A 475 -32.55 8.02 -8.69
C LYS A 475 -32.71 6.54 -8.34
N VAL A 476 -33.08 6.28 -7.09
CA VAL A 476 -33.47 4.97 -6.60
C VAL A 476 -34.86 5.11 -5.98
N ASN A 477 -35.86 4.43 -6.53
CA ASN A 477 -37.26 4.47 -6.08
C ASN A 477 -37.81 5.90 -5.95
N ASP A 478 -37.68 6.70 -7.02
CA ASP A 478 -38.02 8.13 -7.11
C ASP A 478 -37.18 9.09 -6.24
N GLU A 479 -36.28 8.59 -5.39
CA GLU A 479 -35.38 9.42 -4.57
C GLU A 479 -34.05 9.65 -5.30
N GLU A 480 -33.72 10.92 -5.55
CA GLU A 480 -32.46 11.31 -6.19
C GLU A 480 -31.31 11.24 -5.19
N LEU A 481 -30.22 10.60 -5.60
CA LEU A 481 -28.99 10.57 -4.80
C LEU A 481 -28.34 11.95 -4.80
N ASP A 482 -27.70 12.30 -3.68
CA ASP A 482 -27.03 13.59 -3.51
C ASP A 482 -25.90 13.78 -4.55
N ASP A 483 -25.14 12.71 -4.80
CA ASP A 483 -24.00 12.69 -5.71
C ASP A 483 -24.38 12.29 -7.15
N ALA A 484 -23.48 12.59 -8.09
CA ALA A 484 -23.54 12.11 -9.47
C ALA A 484 -22.48 11.02 -9.70
N THR A 485 -22.50 10.36 -10.86
CA THR A 485 -21.50 9.32 -11.17
C THR A 485 -20.08 9.87 -11.31
N ASP A 486 -19.09 9.08 -10.87
CA ASP A 486 -17.66 9.40 -10.99
C ASP A 486 -17.10 9.18 -12.42
N GLU A 487 -15.80 9.42 -12.60
CA GLU A 487 -15.09 9.25 -13.89
C GLU A 487 -15.17 7.83 -14.47
N GLN A 488 -15.30 6.81 -13.61
CA GLN A 488 -15.50 5.43 -14.02
C GLN A 488 -16.99 5.08 -14.21
N GLY A 489 -17.86 6.09 -14.12
CA GLY A 489 -19.30 6.02 -14.26
C GLY A 489 -19.98 5.36 -13.08
N ARG A 490 -19.34 5.31 -11.91
CA ARG A 490 -19.85 4.61 -10.73
C ARG A 490 -20.51 5.56 -9.76
N ILE A 491 -21.48 5.04 -9.02
CA ILE A 491 -22.08 5.70 -7.86
C ILE A 491 -22.50 4.65 -6.86
N SER A 492 -22.36 4.96 -5.56
CA SER A 492 -22.70 4.07 -4.47
C SER A 492 -23.92 4.56 -3.70
N PHE A 493 -24.77 3.63 -3.25
CA PHE A 493 -25.90 3.92 -2.39
C PHE A 493 -26.19 2.73 -1.47
N VAL A 494 -27.02 2.95 -0.45
CA VAL A 494 -27.54 1.87 0.40
C VAL A 494 -28.82 1.36 -0.23
N ILE A 495 -28.91 0.05 -0.47
CA ILE A 495 -30.08 -0.56 -1.08
C ILE A 495 -31.30 -0.35 -0.15
N PRO A 496 -32.40 0.26 -0.63
CA PRO A 496 -33.63 0.42 0.13
C PRO A 496 -34.18 -0.90 0.66
N ASP A 497 -34.93 -0.84 1.76
CA ASP A 497 -35.62 -2.00 2.35
C ASP A 497 -36.97 -2.26 1.66
N GLU A 498 -36.89 -2.56 0.36
CA GLU A 498 -38.04 -2.84 -0.51
C GLU A 498 -37.81 -4.12 -1.34
N ASP A 499 -38.89 -4.75 -1.80
CA ASP A 499 -38.83 -6.01 -2.58
C ASP A 499 -38.43 -5.79 -4.05
N GLU A 500 -38.48 -4.55 -4.53
CA GLU A 500 -38.08 -4.15 -5.88
C GLU A 500 -37.40 -2.78 -5.78
N ILE A 501 -36.34 -2.58 -6.56
CA ILE A 501 -35.75 -1.26 -6.73
C ILE A 501 -35.78 -0.84 -8.20
N GLU A 502 -36.24 0.37 -8.45
CA GLU A 502 -36.15 1.05 -9.73
C GLU A 502 -35.00 2.05 -9.67
N ILE A 503 -34.03 1.88 -10.56
CA ILE A 503 -32.88 2.77 -10.69
C ILE A 503 -32.99 3.49 -12.02
N GLU A 504 -33.00 4.83 -11.97
CA GLU A 504 -32.98 5.69 -13.15
C GLU A 504 -31.69 6.49 -13.18
N ALA A 505 -31.05 6.59 -14.34
CA ALA A 505 -29.89 7.44 -14.58
C ALA A 505 -30.21 8.45 -15.68
N LYS A 506 -29.77 9.70 -15.48
CA LYS A 506 -30.02 10.80 -16.42
C LYS A 506 -28.80 11.70 -16.56
N LEU A 507 -28.49 12.09 -17.80
CA LEU A 507 -27.52 13.12 -18.13
C LEU A 507 -28.03 13.93 -19.32
N GLY A 508 -28.45 15.18 -19.11
CA GLY A 508 -29.13 15.96 -20.14
C GLY A 508 -30.41 15.29 -20.64
N ASP A 509 -30.49 15.02 -21.95
CA ASP A 509 -31.60 14.30 -22.59
C ASP A 509 -31.42 12.76 -22.61
N LEU A 510 -30.25 12.26 -22.19
CA LEU A 510 -29.99 10.82 -22.10
C LEU A 510 -30.62 10.26 -20.83
N GLU A 511 -31.34 9.16 -20.98
CA GLU A 511 -32.00 8.47 -19.87
C GLU A 511 -31.71 6.97 -19.97
N GLY A 512 -31.72 6.30 -18.83
CA GLY A 512 -31.67 4.85 -18.73
C GLY A 512 -32.32 4.41 -17.43
N SER A 513 -33.02 3.29 -17.44
CA SER A 513 -33.60 2.74 -16.23
C SER A 513 -33.47 1.22 -16.18
N ILE A 514 -33.43 0.71 -14.96
CA ILE A 514 -33.48 -0.72 -14.67
C ILE A 514 -34.34 -0.95 -13.44
N SER A 515 -35.24 -1.92 -13.51
CA SER A 515 -35.97 -2.45 -12.35
C SER A 515 -35.31 -3.77 -11.94
N ILE A 516 -35.07 -3.91 -10.64
CA ILE A 516 -34.42 -5.08 -10.08
C ILE A 516 -35.30 -5.61 -8.95
N ASP A 517 -35.83 -6.82 -9.15
CA ASP A 517 -36.45 -7.58 -8.09
C ASP A 517 -35.37 -7.92 -7.06
N LEU A 518 -35.49 -7.36 -5.87
CA LEU A 518 -34.69 -7.78 -4.73
C LEU A 518 -35.38 -9.02 -4.20
N GLU A 519 -34.64 -10.13 -4.06
CA GLU A 519 -35.21 -11.20 -3.25
C GLU A 519 -35.49 -10.59 -1.88
N PRO A 520 -36.73 -10.69 -1.35
CA PRO A 520 -37.06 -10.10 -0.07
C PRO A 520 -36.00 -10.56 0.91
N ALA A 521 -35.57 -9.68 1.81
CA ALA A 521 -34.78 -10.09 2.97
C ALA A 521 -35.63 -11.11 3.75
N GLY A 522 -35.54 -12.38 3.34
CA GLY A 522 -36.25 -13.47 3.97
C GLY A 522 -35.85 -13.40 5.41
N SER A 523 -36.85 -13.29 6.30
CA SER A 523 -36.62 -12.98 7.70
C SER A 523 -35.46 -13.82 8.21
N LEU A 524 -34.45 -13.14 8.74
CA LEU A 524 -33.39 -13.80 9.51
C LEU A 524 -33.97 -14.48 10.76
N GLU A 525 -35.28 -14.45 10.99
CA GLU A 525 -36.00 -15.16 12.03
C GLU A 525 -36.41 -16.56 11.57
N PHE A 526 -35.91 -17.58 12.28
CA PHE A 526 -36.29 -18.98 12.11
C PHE A 526 -36.97 -19.48 13.38
N GLU A 527 -37.92 -20.40 13.27
CA GLU A 527 -38.61 -20.96 14.42
C GLU A 527 -38.30 -22.46 14.61
N ILE A 528 -38.11 -22.85 15.87
CA ILE A 528 -38.01 -24.25 16.29
C ILE A 528 -39.05 -24.49 17.38
N GLU A 529 -39.98 -25.40 17.14
CA GLU A 529 -40.96 -25.79 18.14
C GLU A 529 -40.38 -26.89 19.04
N ILE A 530 -40.67 -26.82 20.34
CA ILE A 530 -40.42 -27.90 21.29
C ILE A 530 -41.77 -28.56 21.57
N ASP A 531 -42.01 -29.72 20.95
CA ASP A 531 -43.24 -30.50 21.07
C ASP A 531 -42.89 -32.00 21.08
N ASP A 532 -43.69 -32.79 21.79
CA ASP A 532 -43.50 -34.24 21.97
C ASP A 532 -42.08 -34.64 22.41
N PHE A 533 -41.45 -33.85 23.29
CA PHE A 533 -40.07 -34.05 23.73
C PHE A 533 -39.05 -34.08 22.57
N GLU A 534 -39.23 -33.27 21.53
CA GLU A 534 -38.30 -33.09 20.41
C GLU A 534 -38.13 -31.61 20.03
N PHE A 535 -37.00 -31.26 19.38
CA PHE A 535 -36.83 -29.98 18.70
C PHE A 535 -37.26 -30.15 17.23
N SER A 536 -38.15 -29.30 16.74
CA SER A 536 -38.69 -29.38 15.38
C SER A 536 -38.54 -28.05 14.62
N PRO A 537 -37.66 -27.98 13.60
CA PRO A 537 -36.76 -29.03 13.14
C PRO A 537 -35.61 -29.32 14.12
N ALA A 538 -35.09 -30.56 14.12
CA ALA A 538 -33.94 -30.95 14.94
C ALA A 538 -32.62 -30.40 14.37
N THR A 539 -32.53 -30.25 13.06
CA THR A 539 -31.36 -29.67 12.37
C THR A 539 -31.82 -28.50 11.52
N LEU A 540 -31.15 -27.35 11.63
CA LEU A 540 -31.49 -26.15 10.86
C LEU A 540 -30.21 -25.52 10.30
N THR A 541 -30.22 -25.20 9.02
CA THR A 541 -29.15 -24.40 8.38
C THR A 541 -29.63 -22.98 8.18
N VAL A 542 -28.84 -22.01 8.62
CA VAL A 542 -29.15 -20.57 8.58
C VAL A 542 -27.92 -19.78 8.12
N SER A 543 -28.11 -18.53 7.66
CA SER A 543 -26.97 -17.66 7.32
C SER A 543 -26.43 -16.92 8.55
N VAL A 544 -25.16 -16.49 8.50
CA VAL A 544 -24.60 -15.56 9.50
C VAL A 544 -25.50 -14.32 9.64
N GLY A 545 -25.87 -13.97 10.87
CA GLY A 545 -26.81 -12.91 11.22
C GLY A 545 -28.22 -13.40 11.54
N ALA A 546 -28.52 -14.69 11.35
CA ALA A 546 -29.83 -15.27 11.64
C ALA A 546 -30.16 -15.33 13.14
N THR A 547 -31.40 -14.99 13.49
CA THR A 547 -32.03 -15.20 14.80
C THR A 547 -32.90 -16.46 14.76
N VAL A 548 -32.63 -17.42 15.63
CA VAL A 548 -33.49 -18.60 15.81
C VAL A 548 -34.31 -18.42 17.08
N THR A 549 -35.62 -18.65 17.01
CA THR A 549 -36.56 -18.59 18.12
C THR A 549 -37.10 -19.99 18.42
N TRP A 550 -36.86 -20.46 19.64
CA TRP A 550 -37.46 -21.68 20.17
C TRP A 550 -38.72 -21.36 20.94
N THR A 551 -39.78 -22.15 20.73
CA THR A 551 -41.04 -22.03 21.48
C THR A 551 -41.38 -23.35 22.16
N ASN A 552 -41.58 -23.31 23.48
CA ASN A 552 -42.03 -24.49 24.21
C ASN A 552 -43.54 -24.70 24.05
N MET A 553 -43.94 -25.73 23.31
CA MET A 553 -45.34 -26.14 23.13
C MET A 553 -45.74 -27.32 24.03
N ASP A 554 -44.78 -27.93 24.73
CA ASP A 554 -45.02 -28.99 25.69
C ASP A 554 -45.57 -28.47 27.02
N GLY A 555 -46.40 -29.28 27.67
CA GLY A 555 -46.91 -28.98 29.02
C GLY A 555 -45.87 -29.13 30.16
N VAL A 556 -44.61 -29.41 29.83
CA VAL A 556 -43.49 -29.57 30.77
C VAL A 556 -42.37 -28.58 30.43
N ALA A 557 -41.50 -28.28 31.41
CA ALA A 557 -40.41 -27.35 31.20
C ALA A 557 -39.26 -27.99 30.40
N HIS A 558 -38.66 -27.19 29.52
CA HIS A 558 -37.49 -27.56 28.71
C HIS A 558 -36.40 -26.49 28.78
N THR A 559 -35.22 -26.80 28.24
CA THR A 559 -34.13 -25.83 28.04
C THR A 559 -33.61 -25.95 26.61
N VAL A 560 -32.99 -24.89 26.13
CA VAL A 560 -32.23 -24.83 24.88
C VAL A 560 -30.82 -24.40 25.30
N THR A 561 -29.89 -25.36 25.37
CA THR A 561 -28.54 -25.08 25.84
C THR A 561 -27.51 -25.65 24.88
N ALA A 562 -26.66 -24.78 24.33
CA ALA A 562 -25.53 -25.18 23.51
C ALA A 562 -24.50 -25.99 24.30
N ASP A 563 -23.91 -26.99 23.65
CA ASP A 563 -22.88 -27.87 24.25
C ASP A 563 -21.59 -27.09 24.58
N ASP A 564 -21.27 -26.10 23.76
CA ASP A 564 -20.13 -25.19 23.96
C ASP A 564 -20.43 -24.02 24.93
N GLN A 565 -21.66 -23.97 25.45
CA GLN A 565 -22.17 -22.93 26.35
C GLN A 565 -22.31 -21.52 25.74
N THR A 566 -22.37 -21.40 24.40
CA THR A 566 -22.61 -20.12 23.72
C THR A 566 -23.98 -19.52 24.02
N PHE A 567 -25.01 -20.36 24.20
CA PHE A 567 -26.34 -19.93 24.62
C PHE A 567 -27.00 -20.90 25.61
N ASP A 568 -27.84 -20.36 26.50
CA ASP A 568 -28.66 -21.11 27.45
C ASP A 568 -29.95 -20.35 27.74
N SER A 569 -31.10 -20.93 27.37
CA SER A 569 -32.41 -20.33 27.62
C SER A 569 -32.84 -20.40 29.09
N GLY A 570 -32.18 -21.22 29.91
CA GLY A 570 -32.70 -21.62 31.22
C GLY A 570 -34.01 -22.41 31.09
N ASN A 571 -34.80 -22.44 32.17
CA ASN A 571 -36.06 -23.20 32.15
C ASN A 571 -37.16 -22.44 31.39
N MET A 572 -37.58 -22.99 30.26
CA MET A 572 -38.71 -22.53 29.46
C MET A 572 -39.98 -23.29 29.87
N SER A 573 -40.97 -22.60 30.43
CA SER A 573 -42.31 -23.18 30.72
C SER A 573 -43.17 -23.28 29.46
N ASP A 574 -44.32 -23.94 29.54
CA ASP A 574 -45.34 -23.99 28.47
C ASP A 574 -45.64 -22.59 27.91
N GLY A 575 -45.52 -22.43 26.60
CA GLY A 575 -45.67 -21.20 25.82
C GLY A 575 -44.51 -20.21 25.91
N ALA A 576 -43.42 -20.53 26.62
CA ALA A 576 -42.26 -19.64 26.70
C ALA A 576 -41.42 -19.71 25.42
N THR A 577 -40.87 -18.56 25.04
CA THR A 577 -39.99 -18.42 23.87
C THR A 577 -38.57 -18.02 24.28
N PHE A 578 -37.59 -18.42 23.48
CA PHE A 578 -36.19 -18.03 23.60
C PHE A 578 -35.64 -17.73 22.22
N SER A 579 -34.92 -16.62 22.04
CA SER A 579 -34.34 -16.25 20.75
C SER A 579 -32.84 -16.04 20.87
N TYR A 580 -32.08 -16.46 19.87
CA TYR A 580 -30.63 -16.28 19.81
C TYR A 580 -30.17 -15.93 18.39
N THR A 581 -29.34 -14.88 18.27
CA THR A 581 -28.78 -14.41 16.99
C THR A 581 -27.36 -14.96 16.79
N PHE A 582 -27.15 -15.69 15.69
CA PHE A 582 -25.89 -16.30 15.33
C PHE A 582 -25.05 -15.35 14.47
N THR A 583 -23.97 -14.81 15.03
CA THR A 583 -23.09 -13.83 14.35
C THR A 583 -21.77 -14.41 13.86
N ILE A 584 -21.52 -15.69 14.08
CA ILE A 584 -20.29 -16.40 13.71
C ILE A 584 -20.69 -17.67 12.94
N ALA A 585 -20.09 -17.88 11.76
CA ALA A 585 -20.27 -19.11 10.98
C ALA A 585 -19.73 -20.33 11.76
N GLY A 586 -20.41 -21.46 11.66
CA GLY A 586 -20.04 -22.67 12.40
C GLY A 586 -21.23 -23.57 12.71
N GLN A 587 -20.94 -24.70 13.37
CA GLN A 587 -21.93 -25.68 13.79
C GLN A 587 -22.13 -25.58 15.31
N PHE A 588 -23.39 -25.51 15.74
CA PHE A 588 -23.81 -25.35 17.13
C PHE A 588 -24.75 -26.47 17.54
N ASP A 589 -24.21 -27.47 18.23
CA ASP A 589 -24.99 -28.55 18.84
C ASP A 589 -25.57 -28.08 20.18
N TYR A 590 -26.83 -28.44 20.47
CA TYR A 590 -27.53 -28.05 21.69
C TYR A 590 -28.48 -29.13 22.22
N ILE A 591 -28.75 -29.09 23.52
CA ILE A 591 -29.56 -30.08 24.23
C ILE A 591 -30.59 -29.46 25.18
N CYS A 592 -31.57 -30.27 25.58
CA CYS A 592 -32.38 -30.01 26.78
C CYS A 592 -31.70 -30.62 28.02
N LYS A 593 -31.34 -29.79 29.01
CA LYS A 593 -30.71 -30.23 30.27
C LYS A 593 -31.65 -31.06 31.14
N ILE A 594 -32.97 -30.89 30.97
CA ILE A 594 -33.99 -31.63 31.72
C ILE A 594 -34.23 -33.00 31.09
N HIS A 595 -34.19 -33.07 29.76
CA HIS A 595 -34.44 -34.27 28.96
C HIS A 595 -33.28 -34.50 27.97
N PRO A 596 -32.15 -35.11 28.40
CA PRO A 596 -30.92 -35.19 27.59
C PRO A 596 -31.02 -36.01 26.28
N SER A 597 -32.15 -36.67 26.02
CA SER A 597 -32.41 -37.31 24.74
C SER A 597 -32.77 -36.31 23.63
N MET A 598 -33.17 -35.09 23.99
CA MET A 598 -33.45 -34.01 23.06
C MET A 598 -32.15 -33.34 22.62
N GLN A 599 -31.86 -33.44 21.34
CA GLN A 599 -30.67 -32.87 20.70
C GLN A 599 -31.10 -32.09 19.45
N GLY A 600 -30.48 -30.95 19.24
CA GLY A 600 -30.62 -30.18 18.02
C GLY A 600 -29.29 -29.62 17.55
N GLU A 601 -29.25 -29.21 16.29
CA GLU A 601 -28.06 -28.69 15.61
C GLU A 601 -28.45 -27.45 14.78
N ILE A 602 -27.68 -26.38 14.91
CA ILE A 602 -27.74 -25.22 14.00
C ILE A 602 -26.43 -25.17 13.21
N THR A 603 -26.51 -25.20 11.87
CA THR A 603 -25.36 -24.91 10.99
C THR A 603 -25.51 -23.48 10.46
N VAL A 604 -24.48 -22.65 10.66
CA VAL A 604 -24.42 -21.25 10.24
C VAL A 604 -23.40 -21.11 9.12
N GLU A 605 -23.84 -20.71 7.92
CA GLU A 605 -23.00 -20.57 6.73
C GLU A 605 -22.98 -19.16 6.12
#